data_AF-B7QKP0-F1
#
_entry.id   AF-B7QKP0-F1
#
_cell.length_a   1.000
_cell.length_b   1.000
_cell.length_c   1.000
_cell.angle_alpha   90.00
_cell.angle_beta   90.00
_cell.angle_gamma   90.00
#
_symmetry.space_group_name_H-M   'P 1'
#
loop_
_entity.id
_entity.type
_entity.pdbx_description
1 polymer ?
#
loop_
_entity_poly.entity_id
_entity_poly.type
_entity_poly.pdbx_seq_one_letter_code
_entity_poly.pdbx_strand_id
1 'polypeptide(L)'
;MVAAGKSRHTEELSSWIKAVVNHLYWCAGTSAGNQDLILAKWKSLVAHVADIHSHPDPLFPECEHRELHKKWLLEGSPAHQKLREIVLSKHLLQDIPRLSTSAQTFETECFHSTLLQFAPKQVHFSFRSMKARTYLVALHHNANAGRPQAVTKGGDLRWAVKYPKARKGPVVSARKTDGTYGYLEELMAVVLDLCTTMPSYRAAAAAYSQDAPPFLSSAYEHEDKQVLVERHCSRFNL
;
A
#
# COMPACT_ATOMS: atom_id res chain seq x y z
N MET A 1 -11.29 10.61 -16.67
CA MET A 1 -10.19 11.52 -17.09
C MET A 1 -9.33 10.95 -18.23
N VAL A 2 -8.82 9.71 -18.16
CA VAL A 2 -8.03 9.10 -19.26
C VAL A 2 -8.78 9.13 -20.60
N ALA A 3 -10.07 8.79 -20.60
CA ALA A 3 -10.90 8.88 -21.80
C ALA A 3 -10.99 10.32 -22.36
N ALA A 4 -11.14 11.32 -21.48
CA ALA A 4 -11.16 12.73 -21.88
C ALA A 4 -9.80 13.19 -22.45
N GLY A 5 -8.69 12.74 -21.90
CA GLY A 5 -7.36 13.07 -22.44
C GLY A 5 -7.10 12.54 -23.86
N LYS A 6 -7.88 11.56 -24.35
CA LYS A 6 -7.79 11.03 -25.71
C LYS A 6 -8.63 11.80 -26.73
N SER A 7 -9.53 12.68 -26.29
CA SER A 7 -10.38 13.46 -27.18
C SER A 7 -9.63 14.69 -27.70
N ARG A 8 -9.75 14.98 -29.01
CA ARG A 8 -9.03 16.06 -29.71
C ARG A 8 -9.22 17.44 -29.06
N HIS A 9 -10.38 17.71 -28.47
CA HIS A 9 -10.69 19.00 -27.85
C HIS A 9 -10.19 19.13 -26.40
N THR A 10 -9.71 18.04 -25.80
CA THR A 10 -9.30 17.98 -24.39
C THR A 10 -7.97 17.24 -24.21
N GLU A 11 -7.15 17.18 -25.26
CA GLU A 11 -5.89 16.44 -25.27
C GLU A 11 -4.88 16.95 -24.25
N GLU A 12 -4.94 18.25 -23.93
CA GLU A 12 -4.08 18.89 -22.93
C GLU A 12 -4.21 18.25 -21.53
N LEU A 13 -5.37 17.64 -21.24
CA LEU A 13 -5.60 16.89 -20.00
C LEU A 13 -4.67 15.69 -19.85
N SER A 14 -4.18 15.11 -20.95
CA SER A 14 -3.28 13.95 -20.90
C SER A 14 -2.02 14.23 -20.10
N SER A 15 -1.50 15.46 -20.16
CA SER A 15 -0.31 15.89 -19.41
C SER A 15 -0.54 16.03 -17.90
N TRP A 16 -1.81 16.13 -17.49
CA TRP A 16 -2.26 16.32 -16.11
C TRP A 16 -2.72 15.04 -15.41
N ILE A 17 -3.05 13.97 -16.16
CA ILE A 17 -3.60 12.73 -15.59
C ILE A 17 -2.81 12.23 -14.38
N LYS A 18 -1.48 12.12 -14.53
CA LYS A 18 -0.61 11.63 -13.45
C LYS A 18 -0.57 12.59 -12.25
N ALA A 19 -0.58 13.90 -12.49
CA ALA A 19 -0.56 14.90 -11.44
C ALA A 19 -1.85 14.86 -10.62
N VAL A 20 -3.01 14.77 -11.29
CA VAL A 20 -4.32 14.66 -10.63
C VAL A 20 -4.43 13.38 -9.80
N VAL A 21 -3.94 12.24 -10.29
CA VAL A 21 -3.93 10.99 -9.51
C VAL A 21 -3.02 11.11 -8.30
N ASN A 22 -1.82 11.68 -8.46
CA ASN A 22 -0.93 11.92 -7.32
C ASN A 22 -1.55 12.89 -6.31
N HIS A 23 -2.24 13.94 -6.78
CA HIS A 23 -2.94 14.91 -5.95
C HIS A 23 -4.03 14.24 -5.12
N LEU A 24 -4.81 13.32 -5.71
CA LEU A 24 -5.83 12.54 -5.01
C LEU A 24 -5.26 11.82 -3.79
N TYR A 25 -4.16 11.08 -3.97
CA TYR A 25 -3.50 10.38 -2.86
C TYR A 25 -2.85 11.33 -1.86
N TRP A 26 -2.30 12.45 -2.34
CA TRP A 26 -1.72 13.47 -1.49
C TRP A 26 -2.77 14.15 -0.60
N CYS A 27 -3.96 14.44 -1.12
CA CYS A 27 -5.09 14.97 -0.36
C CYS A 27 -5.40 14.06 0.83
N ALA A 28 -5.58 12.75 0.59
CA ALA A 28 -5.86 11.79 1.65
C ALA A 28 -4.69 11.66 2.65
N GLY A 29 -3.46 11.51 2.15
CA GLY A 29 -2.28 11.25 2.96
C GLY A 29 -1.82 12.42 3.83
N THR A 30 -2.13 13.66 3.45
CA THR A 30 -1.70 14.87 4.19
C THR A 30 -2.81 15.52 5.02
N SER A 31 -3.99 14.90 5.10
CA SER A 31 -5.13 15.46 5.82
C SER A 31 -5.45 14.77 7.13
N ALA A 32 -4.63 13.79 7.55
CA ALA A 32 -4.75 13.11 8.85
C ALA A 32 -6.18 12.61 9.21
N GLY A 33 -6.97 12.22 8.22
CA GLY A 33 -8.36 11.77 8.40
C GLY A 33 -9.42 12.88 8.37
N ASN A 34 -9.02 14.16 8.29
CA ASN A 34 -9.94 15.28 8.17
C ASN A 34 -10.57 15.33 6.77
N GLN A 35 -11.83 14.88 6.70
CA GLN A 35 -12.60 14.77 5.46
C GLN A 35 -12.84 16.12 4.76
N ASP A 36 -13.07 17.18 5.52
CA ASP A 36 -13.31 18.52 4.98
C ASP A 36 -12.03 19.08 4.35
N LEU A 37 -10.88 18.86 4.99
CA LEU A 37 -9.58 19.24 4.44
C LEU A 37 -9.23 18.45 3.16
N ILE A 38 -9.54 17.15 3.11
CA ILE A 38 -9.38 16.35 1.88
C ILE A 38 -10.20 16.98 0.75
N LEU A 39 -11.45 17.35 1.01
CA LEU A 39 -12.31 17.97 0.03
C LEU A 39 -11.83 19.35 -0.41
N ALA A 40 -11.37 20.19 0.52
CA ALA A 40 -10.82 21.51 0.21
C ALA A 40 -9.61 21.39 -0.73
N LYS A 41 -8.66 20.52 -0.39
CA LYS A 41 -7.50 20.19 -1.23
C LYS A 41 -7.90 19.60 -2.58
N TRP A 42 -8.92 18.75 -2.64
CA TRP A 42 -9.37 18.16 -3.90
C TRP A 42 -10.02 19.19 -4.83
N LYS A 43 -10.89 20.04 -4.30
CA LYS A 43 -11.61 21.06 -5.09
C LYS A 43 -10.66 22.14 -5.62
N SER A 44 -9.63 22.50 -4.85
CA SER A 44 -8.64 23.50 -5.26
C SER A 44 -7.90 23.13 -6.55
N LEU A 45 -7.84 21.83 -6.89
CA LEU A 45 -7.25 21.33 -8.13
C LEU A 45 -7.78 22.02 -9.39
N VAL A 46 -9.05 22.43 -9.41
CA VAL A 46 -9.66 23.11 -10.57
C VAL A 46 -8.99 24.45 -10.85
N ALA A 47 -8.67 25.20 -9.79
CA ALA A 47 -7.96 26.47 -9.89
C ALA A 47 -6.47 26.24 -10.15
N HIS A 48 -5.86 25.29 -9.43
CA HIS A 48 -4.45 24.95 -9.53
C HIS A 48 -4.00 24.61 -10.97
N VAL A 49 -4.76 23.79 -11.71
CA VAL A 49 -4.37 23.43 -13.10
C VAL A 49 -4.42 24.62 -14.08
N ALA A 50 -5.06 25.71 -13.69
CA ALA A 50 -5.10 26.98 -14.42
C ALA A 50 -4.14 28.04 -13.84
N ASP A 51 -3.14 27.61 -13.06
CA ASP A 51 -2.12 28.46 -12.42
C ASP A 51 -2.68 29.43 -11.35
N ILE A 52 -3.87 29.14 -10.82
CA ILE A 52 -4.48 29.91 -9.74
C ILE A 52 -4.23 29.19 -8.42
N HIS A 53 -3.29 29.72 -7.63
CA HIS A 53 -2.81 29.09 -6.39
C HIS A 53 -3.46 29.64 -5.12
N SER A 54 -4.27 30.68 -5.21
CA SER A 54 -5.06 31.21 -4.10
C SER A 54 -6.51 30.72 -4.18
N HIS A 55 -7.06 30.29 -3.06
CA HIS A 55 -8.34 29.60 -3.00
C HIS A 55 -9.28 30.26 -1.99
N PRO A 56 -10.60 30.27 -2.27
CA PRO A 56 -11.59 30.85 -1.36
C PRO A 56 -11.87 29.97 -0.13
N ASP A 57 -11.49 28.69 -0.16
CA ASP A 57 -11.75 27.76 0.94
C ASP A 57 -10.72 27.97 2.06
N PRO A 58 -11.13 28.40 3.26
CA PRO A 58 -10.20 28.71 4.35
C PRO A 58 -9.48 27.47 4.90
N LEU A 59 -9.97 26.25 4.63
CA LEU A 59 -9.29 25.02 5.03
C LEU A 59 -8.04 24.75 4.17
N PHE A 60 -7.99 25.28 2.96
CA PHE A 60 -6.84 25.15 2.05
C PHE A 60 -6.71 26.41 1.18
N PRO A 61 -6.22 27.52 1.74
CA PRO A 61 -6.22 28.82 1.07
C PRO A 61 -5.15 28.94 -0.03
N GLU A 62 -4.07 28.16 0.04
CA GLU A 62 -2.95 28.22 -0.90
C GLU A 62 -2.37 26.83 -1.21
N CYS A 63 -1.79 26.67 -2.40
CA CYS A 63 -1.16 25.43 -2.84
C CYS A 63 0.16 25.12 -2.09
N GLU A 64 0.32 23.88 -1.62
CA GLU A 64 1.51 23.40 -0.89
C GLU A 64 2.56 22.75 -1.82
N HIS A 65 3.18 23.52 -2.70
CA HIS A 65 4.31 23.04 -3.51
C HIS A 65 5.29 24.15 -3.89
N ARG A 66 6.49 23.75 -4.31
CA ARG A 66 7.46 24.66 -4.94
C ARG A 66 7.02 24.98 -6.38
N GLU A 67 7.71 25.91 -7.03
CA GLU A 67 7.43 26.27 -8.42
C GLU A 67 7.35 25.04 -9.35
N LEU A 68 6.34 25.02 -10.21
CA LEU A 68 6.08 23.92 -11.14
C LEU A 68 6.34 24.37 -12.57
N HIS A 69 7.20 23.64 -13.27
CA HIS A 69 7.37 23.79 -14.71
C HIS A 69 6.34 22.91 -15.45
N LYS A 70 5.13 23.44 -15.59
CA LYS A 70 4.00 22.77 -16.26
C LYS A 70 3.40 23.67 -17.33
N LYS A 71 2.79 23.05 -18.35
CA LYS A 71 1.89 23.75 -19.27
C LYS A 71 0.52 23.82 -18.59
N TRP A 72 0.19 24.99 -18.05
CA TRP A 72 -1.10 25.27 -17.43
C TRP A 72 -2.23 25.20 -18.46
N LEU A 73 -3.41 24.81 -18.00
CA LEU A 73 -4.61 24.88 -18.81
C LEU A 73 -5.09 26.33 -18.85
N LEU A 74 -5.56 26.78 -20.00
CA LEU A 74 -6.26 28.06 -20.06
C LEU A 74 -7.58 27.94 -19.29
N GLU A 75 -7.83 28.85 -18.35
CA GLU A 75 -9.08 28.88 -17.59
C GLU A 75 -10.28 29.00 -18.55
N GLY A 76 -11.31 28.18 -18.31
CA GLY A 76 -12.51 28.16 -19.16
C GLY A 76 -12.34 27.47 -20.52
N SER A 77 -11.14 27.00 -20.87
CA SER A 77 -10.95 26.15 -22.07
C SER A 77 -11.75 24.85 -21.98
N PRO A 78 -12.04 24.17 -23.11
CA PRO A 78 -12.73 22.88 -23.09
C PRO A 78 -12.04 21.84 -22.21
N ALA A 79 -10.70 21.82 -22.18
CA ALA A 79 -9.92 20.96 -21.30
C ALA A 79 -10.17 21.30 -19.82
N HIS A 80 -10.05 22.57 -19.43
CA HIS A 80 -10.29 23.04 -18.07
C HIS A 80 -11.72 22.74 -17.59
N GLN A 81 -12.72 23.04 -18.42
CA GLN A 81 -14.12 22.75 -18.11
C GLN A 81 -14.37 21.25 -17.92
N LYS A 82 -13.80 20.42 -18.80
CA LYS A 82 -13.94 18.97 -18.68
C LYS A 82 -13.27 18.42 -17.42
N LEU A 83 -12.11 18.98 -17.01
CA LEU A 83 -11.50 18.64 -15.74
C LEU A 83 -12.38 19.07 -14.56
N ARG A 84 -12.93 20.29 -14.60
CA ARG A 84 -13.84 20.80 -13.58
C ARG A 84 -15.06 19.90 -13.40
N GLU A 85 -15.71 19.48 -14.49
CA GLU A 85 -16.84 18.53 -14.44
C GLU A 85 -16.48 17.21 -13.75
N ILE A 86 -15.29 16.67 -14.05
CA ILE A 86 -14.82 15.42 -13.45
C ILE A 86 -14.53 15.64 -11.95
N VAL A 87 -13.66 16.61 -11.63
CA VAL A 87 -13.20 16.89 -10.27
C VAL A 87 -14.36 17.23 -9.34
N LEU A 88 -15.35 17.99 -9.82
CA LEU A 88 -16.51 18.41 -9.04
C LEU A 88 -17.72 17.48 -9.19
N SER A 89 -17.57 16.31 -9.82
CA SER A 89 -18.68 15.37 -9.96
C SER A 89 -19.20 14.90 -8.59
N LYS A 90 -20.53 14.81 -8.46
CA LYS A 90 -21.21 14.46 -7.20
C LYS A 90 -20.65 13.18 -6.57
N HIS A 91 -20.43 12.14 -7.37
CA HIS A 91 -19.90 10.86 -6.90
C HIS A 91 -18.49 11.01 -6.33
N LEU A 92 -17.58 11.70 -7.03
CA LEU A 92 -16.22 11.90 -6.52
C LEU A 92 -16.20 12.75 -5.25
N LEU A 93 -17.01 13.80 -5.17
CA LEU A 93 -17.10 14.62 -3.96
C LEU A 93 -17.69 13.85 -2.75
N GLN A 94 -18.44 12.77 -2.98
CA GLN A 94 -18.94 11.89 -1.91
C GLN A 94 -17.90 10.84 -1.48
N ASP A 95 -17.15 10.29 -2.44
CA ASP A 95 -16.26 9.15 -2.18
C ASP A 95 -14.86 9.57 -1.72
N ILE A 96 -14.33 10.68 -2.24
CA ILE A 96 -12.97 11.16 -1.94
C ILE A 96 -12.72 11.41 -0.44
N PRO A 97 -13.60 12.03 0.34
CA PRO A 97 -13.38 12.19 1.78
C PRO A 97 -13.36 10.85 2.54
N ARG A 98 -13.85 9.77 1.93
CA ARG A 98 -13.83 8.41 2.52
C ARG A 98 -12.59 7.62 2.13
N LEU A 99 -11.67 8.20 1.35
CA LEU A 99 -10.40 7.58 1.07
C LEU A 99 -9.64 7.34 2.36
N SER A 100 -9.03 6.16 2.47
CA SER A 100 -8.20 5.86 3.63
C SER A 100 -6.98 6.77 3.64
N THR A 101 -6.79 7.44 4.76
CA THR A 101 -5.65 8.34 4.99
C THR A 101 -4.38 7.60 5.38
N SER A 102 -4.50 6.31 5.73
CA SER A 102 -3.42 5.41 6.12
C SER A 102 -3.26 4.19 5.22
N ALA A 103 -4.29 3.75 4.50
CA ALA A 103 -4.23 2.54 3.67
C ALA A 103 -3.75 2.87 2.25
N GLN A 104 -2.48 3.27 2.14
CA GLN A 104 -1.74 2.81 0.97
C GLN A 104 -1.47 1.32 1.19
N THR A 105 -2.00 0.45 0.32
CA THR A 105 -1.72 -1.00 0.37
C THR A 105 -0.23 -1.30 0.30
N PHE A 106 0.60 -0.32 -0.06
CA PHE A 106 2.04 -0.40 -0.10
C PHE A 106 2.67 -1.03 1.15
N GLU A 107 2.29 -0.61 2.36
CA GLU A 107 2.90 -1.15 3.59
C GLU A 107 2.51 -2.62 3.78
N THR A 108 1.23 -2.92 3.61
CA THR A 108 0.69 -4.28 3.67
C THR A 108 1.31 -5.17 2.58
N GLU A 109 1.52 -4.66 1.38
CA GLU A 109 2.18 -5.35 0.27
C GLU A 109 3.67 -5.59 0.57
N CYS A 110 4.35 -4.63 1.19
CA CYS A 110 5.74 -4.79 1.65
C CYS A 110 5.84 -5.87 2.73
N PHE A 111 4.91 -5.90 3.69
CA PHE A 111 4.83 -6.95 4.69
C PHE A 111 4.62 -8.32 4.04
N HIS A 112 3.65 -8.46 3.13
CA HIS A 112 3.41 -9.72 2.43
C HIS A 112 4.60 -10.17 1.56
N SER A 113 5.28 -9.23 0.91
CA SER A 113 6.51 -9.53 0.16
C SER A 113 7.61 -10.06 1.08
N THR A 114 7.74 -9.50 2.29
CA THR A 114 8.66 -9.99 3.32
C THR A 114 8.23 -11.37 3.81
N LEU A 115 6.95 -11.57 4.12
CA LEU A 115 6.40 -12.86 4.54
C LEU A 115 6.74 -13.97 3.54
N LEU A 116 6.64 -13.71 2.24
CA LEU A 116 6.99 -14.68 1.20
C LEU A 116 8.47 -15.08 1.18
N GLN A 117 9.38 -14.24 1.67
CA GLN A 117 10.80 -14.59 1.80
C GLN A 117 11.04 -15.58 2.94
N PHE A 118 10.30 -15.44 4.04
CA PHE A 118 10.43 -16.29 5.22
C PHE A 118 9.51 -17.52 5.18
N ALA A 119 8.36 -17.45 4.52
CA ALA A 119 7.39 -18.53 4.38
C ALA A 119 6.86 -18.58 2.93
N PRO A 120 7.67 -19.08 1.98
CA PRO A 120 7.26 -19.19 0.58
C PRO A 120 6.04 -20.09 0.43
N LYS A 121 5.03 -19.63 -0.34
CA LYS A 121 3.79 -20.40 -0.61
C LYS A 121 4.02 -21.77 -1.25
N GLN A 122 5.14 -21.94 -1.95
CA GLN A 122 5.50 -23.18 -2.64
C GLN A 122 6.06 -24.26 -1.71
N VAL A 123 6.30 -23.95 -0.44
CA VAL A 123 6.84 -24.89 0.55
C VAL A 123 5.78 -25.19 1.59
N HIS A 124 5.55 -26.47 1.86
CA HIS A 124 4.68 -26.88 2.95
C HIS A 124 5.36 -26.67 4.31
N PHE A 125 4.67 -26.00 5.24
CA PHE A 125 5.11 -25.84 6.62
C PHE A 125 4.04 -26.41 7.55
N SER A 126 4.47 -27.09 8.60
CA SER A 126 3.58 -27.42 9.72
C SER A 126 3.06 -26.15 10.40
N PHE A 127 1.95 -26.26 11.13
CA PHE A 127 1.37 -25.13 11.87
C PHE A 127 2.39 -24.39 12.74
N ARG A 128 3.17 -25.13 13.53
CA ARG A 128 4.18 -24.58 14.44
C ARG A 128 5.26 -23.80 13.66
N SER A 129 5.74 -24.37 12.55
CA SER A 129 6.72 -23.73 11.68
C SER A 129 6.18 -22.47 11.01
N MET A 130 4.94 -22.50 10.53
CA MET A 130 4.29 -21.33 9.93
C MET A 130 4.12 -20.21 10.97
N LYS A 131 3.65 -20.56 12.17
CA LYS A 131 3.47 -19.61 13.27
C LYS A 131 4.79 -18.93 13.64
N ALA A 132 5.86 -19.71 13.84
CA ALA A 132 7.18 -19.19 14.18
C ALA A 132 7.74 -18.28 13.07
N ARG A 133 7.63 -18.68 11.79
CA ARG A 133 8.08 -17.87 10.65
C ARG A 133 7.30 -16.57 10.54
N THR A 134 5.99 -16.58 10.76
CA THR A 134 5.16 -15.36 10.79
C THR A 134 5.59 -14.41 11.91
N TYR A 135 5.91 -14.92 13.11
CA TYR A 135 6.44 -14.09 14.20
C TYR A 135 7.81 -13.50 13.85
N LEU A 136 8.72 -14.29 13.27
CA LEU A 136 10.00 -13.79 12.79
C LEU A 136 9.85 -12.68 11.74
N VAL A 137 8.90 -12.84 10.82
CA VAL A 137 8.58 -11.81 9.82
C VAL A 137 8.07 -10.54 10.48
N ALA A 138 7.18 -10.65 11.48
CA ALA A 138 6.67 -9.51 12.21
C ALA A 138 7.79 -8.75 12.93
N LEU A 139 8.67 -9.46 13.63
CA LEU A 139 9.86 -8.88 14.28
C LEU A 139 10.78 -8.19 13.26
N HIS A 140 11.09 -8.89 12.17
CA HIS A 140 11.93 -8.35 11.10
C HIS A 140 11.31 -7.10 10.48
N HIS A 141 10.01 -7.12 10.18
CA HIS A 141 9.30 -6.00 9.59
C HIS A 141 9.28 -4.80 10.54
N ASN A 142 8.94 -5.01 11.81
CA ASN A 142 8.93 -3.95 12.82
C ASN A 142 10.30 -3.28 12.97
N ALA A 143 11.37 -4.07 12.97
CA ALA A 143 12.74 -3.56 13.05
C ALA A 143 13.19 -2.80 11.78
N ASN A 144 12.56 -3.04 10.62
CA ASN A 144 13.10 -2.60 9.32
C ASN A 144 12.17 -1.77 8.42
N ALA A 145 10.87 -1.67 8.74
CA ALA A 145 9.88 -0.97 7.92
C ALA A 145 10.15 0.54 7.86
N GLY A 146 10.41 1.15 9.02
CA GLY A 146 10.64 2.58 9.21
C GLY A 146 12.06 3.08 8.90
N ARG A 147 12.92 2.26 8.27
CA ARG A 147 14.32 2.66 8.01
C ARG A 147 14.40 3.97 7.21
N PRO A 148 15.21 4.95 7.66
CA PRO A 148 15.38 6.21 6.96
C PRO A 148 16.08 5.99 5.61
N GLN A 149 16.01 7.00 4.75
CA GLN A 149 16.81 7.03 3.53
C GLN A 149 18.29 7.17 3.89
N ALA A 150 19.13 6.36 3.27
CA ALA A 150 20.57 6.43 3.45
C ALA A 150 21.13 7.73 2.87
N VAL A 151 22.16 8.27 3.50
CA VAL A 151 22.90 9.45 3.04
C VAL A 151 24.30 9.07 2.55
N THR A 152 24.88 9.89 1.67
CA THR A 152 26.29 9.81 1.29
C THR A 152 27.17 10.36 2.42
N LYS A 153 28.49 10.19 2.31
CA LYS A 153 29.43 10.84 3.26
C LYS A 153 29.30 12.37 3.27
N GLY A 154 28.82 12.98 2.19
CA GLY A 154 28.58 14.42 2.07
C GLY A 154 27.20 14.88 2.58
N GLY A 155 26.34 13.96 3.05
CA GLY A 155 25.00 14.28 3.54
C GLY A 155 23.87 14.19 2.51
N ASP A 156 24.18 13.91 1.24
CA ASP A 156 23.15 13.82 0.19
C ASP A 156 22.32 12.54 0.30
N LEU A 157 21.02 12.65 0.06
CA LEU A 157 20.11 11.51 0.01
C LEU A 157 20.48 10.53 -1.11
N ARG A 158 20.57 9.23 -0.79
CA ARG A 158 20.89 8.18 -1.76
C ARG A 158 19.65 7.66 -2.46
N TRP A 159 19.76 7.52 -3.77
CA TRP A 159 18.68 7.05 -4.64
C TRP A 159 19.08 5.81 -5.43
N ALA A 160 18.10 5.02 -5.85
CA ALA A 160 18.28 3.87 -6.73
C ALA A 160 17.39 4.01 -7.96
N VAL A 161 17.99 3.88 -9.15
CA VAL A 161 17.28 3.82 -10.43
C VAL A 161 16.70 2.42 -10.61
N LYS A 162 15.42 2.33 -10.94
CA LYS A 162 14.68 1.10 -11.21
C LYS A 162 14.03 1.16 -12.59
N TYR A 163 13.83 -0.01 -13.19
CA TYR A 163 13.17 -0.19 -14.48
C TYR A 163 11.95 -1.12 -14.31
N PRO A 164 10.81 -0.59 -13.82
CA PRO A 164 9.64 -1.42 -13.52
C PRO A 164 9.00 -1.89 -14.83
N LYS A 165 8.72 -3.18 -14.99
CA LYS A 165 8.09 -3.75 -16.20
C LYS A 165 6.80 -3.04 -16.61
N ALA A 166 5.99 -2.61 -15.64
CA ALA A 166 4.71 -1.95 -15.88
C ALA A 166 4.85 -0.48 -16.36
N ARG A 167 6.04 0.12 -16.25
CA ARG A 167 6.29 1.51 -16.65
C ARG A 167 7.27 1.55 -17.82
N LYS A 168 6.95 2.30 -18.87
CA LYS A 168 7.83 2.52 -20.02
C LYS A 168 8.90 3.57 -19.71
N GLY A 169 9.81 3.29 -18.77
CA GLY A 169 10.93 4.16 -18.45
C GLY A 169 11.52 3.99 -17.04
N PRO A 170 12.69 4.62 -16.77
CA PRO A 170 13.32 4.57 -15.46
C PRO A 170 12.48 5.32 -14.42
N VAL A 171 12.52 4.83 -13.19
CA VAL A 171 11.99 5.53 -12.02
C VAL A 171 13.06 5.56 -10.93
N VAL A 172 13.00 6.60 -10.10
CA VAL A 172 13.92 6.74 -8.96
C VAL A 172 13.19 6.33 -7.68
N SER A 173 13.89 5.61 -6.80
CA SER A 173 13.37 5.21 -5.48
C SER A 173 14.39 5.50 -4.38
N ALA A 174 13.92 5.88 -3.20
CA ALA A 174 14.78 6.14 -2.05
C ALA A 174 15.53 4.86 -1.64
N ARG A 175 16.85 4.94 -1.47
CA ARG A 175 17.65 3.84 -0.94
C ARG A 175 17.65 3.92 0.58
N LYS A 176 16.97 2.98 1.25
CA LYS A 176 16.95 2.93 2.73
C LYS A 176 18.31 2.50 3.29
N THR A 177 18.56 2.82 4.56
CA THR A 177 19.72 2.31 5.32
C THR A 177 19.70 0.77 5.39
N ASP A 178 20.83 0.20 5.78
CA ASP A 178 20.94 -1.26 5.95
C ASP A 178 19.99 -1.78 7.04
N GLY A 179 19.65 -3.06 6.92
CA GLY A 179 18.71 -3.70 7.84
C GLY A 179 19.34 -3.94 9.20
N THR A 180 18.51 -3.91 10.24
CA THR A 180 18.92 -4.31 11.59
C THR A 180 18.37 -5.69 11.91
N TYR A 181 19.13 -6.42 12.73
CA TYR A 181 18.84 -7.80 13.10
C TYR A 181 18.97 -8.03 14.62
N GLY A 182 18.92 -6.97 15.43
CA GLY A 182 19.06 -7.08 16.89
C GLY A 182 18.05 -8.05 17.53
N TYR A 183 16.86 -8.17 16.97
CA TYR A 183 15.87 -9.16 17.39
C TYR A 183 16.38 -10.61 17.29
N LEU A 184 17.36 -10.91 16.43
CA LEU A 184 17.98 -12.24 16.35
C LEU A 184 18.90 -12.51 17.54
N GLU A 185 19.57 -11.50 18.07
CA GLU A 185 20.44 -11.64 19.24
C GLU A 185 19.60 -12.00 20.48
N GLU A 186 18.48 -11.30 20.69
CA GLU A 186 17.51 -11.61 21.75
C GLU A 186 16.95 -13.03 21.60
N LEU A 187 16.55 -13.43 20.39
CA LEU A 187 16.04 -14.78 20.14
C LEU A 187 17.11 -15.85 20.37
N MET A 188 18.36 -15.59 19.99
CA MET A 188 19.46 -16.51 20.22
C MET A 188 19.76 -16.67 21.72
N ALA A 189 19.70 -15.58 22.48
CA ALA A 189 19.85 -15.64 23.94
C ALA A 189 18.77 -16.51 24.59
N VAL A 190 17.51 -16.39 24.15
CA VAL A 190 16.40 -17.24 24.61
C VAL A 190 16.64 -18.71 24.23
N VAL A 191 17.12 -18.99 23.02
CA VAL A 191 17.44 -20.37 22.60
C VAL A 191 18.55 -20.97 23.47
N LEU A 192 19.61 -20.20 23.76
CA LEU A 192 20.70 -20.64 24.62
C LEU A 192 20.22 -20.90 26.06
N ASP A 193 19.39 -20.02 26.62
CA ASP A 193 18.79 -20.24 27.94
C ASP A 193 17.99 -21.54 27.97
N LEU A 194 17.10 -21.76 26.99
CA LEU A 194 16.31 -23.00 26.87
C LEU A 194 17.19 -24.24 26.72
N CYS A 195 18.33 -24.15 26.03
CA CYS A 195 19.29 -25.25 25.94
C CYS A 195 19.94 -25.61 27.29
N THR A 196 20.05 -24.65 28.21
CA THR A 196 20.60 -24.88 29.55
C THR A 196 19.55 -25.29 30.58
N THR A 197 18.32 -24.81 30.45
CA THR A 197 17.24 -25.03 31.42
C THR A 197 16.39 -26.25 31.09
N MET A 198 16.21 -26.58 29.81
CA MET A 198 15.40 -27.71 29.39
C MET A 198 16.23 -28.98 29.24
N PRO A 199 15.75 -30.13 29.76
CA PRO A 199 16.52 -31.38 29.74
C PRO A 199 16.68 -31.99 28.34
N SER A 200 15.83 -31.59 27.38
CA SER A 200 15.95 -31.98 25.97
C SER A 200 15.04 -31.11 25.08
N TYR A 201 15.29 -31.15 23.76
CA TYR A 201 14.37 -30.55 22.78
C TYR A 201 12.95 -31.10 22.88
N ARG A 202 12.78 -32.41 23.16
CA ARG A 202 11.44 -33.01 23.32
C ARG A 202 10.69 -32.41 24.52
N ALA A 203 11.38 -32.18 25.63
CA ALA A 203 10.80 -31.54 26.81
C ALA A 203 10.44 -30.07 26.52
N ALA A 204 11.32 -29.32 25.84
CA ALA A 204 11.03 -27.95 25.40
C ALA A 204 9.83 -27.90 24.46
N ALA A 205 9.78 -28.80 23.47
CA ALA A 205 8.66 -28.88 22.55
C ALA A 205 7.34 -29.20 23.27
N ALA A 206 7.34 -30.10 24.26
CA ALA A 206 6.15 -30.40 25.05
C ALA A 206 5.69 -29.22 25.91
N ALA A 207 6.62 -28.44 26.48
CA ALA A 207 6.30 -27.30 27.34
C ALA A 207 5.79 -26.07 26.57
N TYR A 208 6.32 -25.81 25.37
CA TYR A 208 6.10 -24.56 24.65
C TYR A 208 5.31 -24.69 23.35
N SER A 209 5.06 -25.91 22.87
CA SER A 209 4.32 -26.07 21.62
C SER A 209 2.82 -26.01 21.83
N GLN A 210 2.14 -25.39 20.87
CA GLN A 210 0.69 -25.48 20.73
C GLN A 210 0.34 -26.43 19.60
N ASP A 211 -0.77 -27.15 19.77
CA ASP A 211 -1.35 -27.94 18.70
C ASP A 211 -2.02 -27.02 17.67
N ALA A 212 -2.10 -27.53 16.44
CA ALA A 212 -2.78 -26.81 15.39
C ALA A 212 -4.27 -26.69 15.77
N PRO A 213 -4.87 -25.50 15.63
CA PRO A 213 -6.31 -25.38 15.75
C PRO A 213 -6.98 -26.27 14.68
N PRO A 214 -8.22 -26.72 14.92
CA PRO A 214 -8.98 -27.41 13.89
C PRO A 214 -9.07 -26.56 12.62
N PHE A 215 -9.22 -27.21 11.47
CA PHE A 215 -9.42 -26.50 10.22
C PHE A 215 -10.69 -25.65 10.31
N LEU A 216 -10.70 -24.48 9.65
CA LEU A 216 -11.88 -23.62 9.63
C LEU A 216 -13.12 -24.36 9.09
N SER A 217 -12.91 -25.31 8.17
CA SER A 217 -13.96 -26.14 7.59
C SER A 217 -14.49 -27.22 8.54
N SER A 218 -13.82 -27.50 9.66
CA SER A 218 -14.26 -28.54 10.61
C SER A 218 -15.59 -28.21 11.28
N ALA A 219 -16.03 -26.94 11.23
CA ALA A 219 -17.33 -26.52 11.72
C ALA A 219 -18.46 -26.65 10.68
N TYR A 220 -18.14 -27.01 9.44
CA TYR A 220 -19.14 -27.09 8.36
C TYR A 220 -19.77 -28.48 8.30
N GLU A 221 -21.03 -28.54 7.90
CA GLU A 221 -21.61 -29.81 7.48
C GLU A 221 -20.90 -30.29 6.22
N HIS A 222 -20.42 -31.53 6.29
CA HIS A 222 -19.75 -32.17 5.17
C HIS A 222 -20.75 -33.03 4.41
N GLU A 223 -21.18 -32.55 3.24
CA GLU A 223 -21.96 -33.35 2.29
C GLU A 223 -21.15 -34.54 1.77
N ASP A 224 -21.85 -35.61 1.39
CA ASP A 224 -21.22 -36.78 0.79
C ASP A 224 -20.52 -36.42 -0.53
N LYS A 225 -19.34 -37.04 -0.74
CA LYS A 225 -18.52 -36.74 -1.92
C LYS A 225 -19.24 -37.06 -3.23
N GLN A 226 -20.07 -38.10 -3.29
CA GLN A 226 -20.80 -38.46 -4.52
C GLN A 226 -21.83 -37.40 -4.86
N VAL A 227 -22.58 -36.91 -3.87
CA VAL A 227 -23.54 -35.80 -4.04
C VAL A 227 -22.84 -34.54 -4.56
N LEU A 228 -21.68 -34.19 -3.98
CA LEU A 228 -20.88 -33.05 -4.45
C LEU A 228 -20.41 -33.20 -5.90
N VAL A 229 -20.01 -34.43 -6.30
CA VAL A 229 -19.57 -34.73 -7.68
C VAL A 229 -20.75 -34.65 -8.65
N GLU A 230 -21.90 -35.22 -8.31
CA GLU A 230 -23.11 -35.16 -9.14
C GLU A 230 -23.57 -33.71 -9.37
N ARG A 231 -23.59 -32.89 -8.32
CA ARG A 231 -23.92 -31.46 -8.42
C ARG A 231 -22.90 -30.69 -9.26
N HIS A 232 -21.60 -31.00 -9.14
CA HIS A 232 -20.56 -30.35 -9.96
C HIS A 232 -20.63 -30.74 -11.44
N CYS A 233 -20.92 -32.01 -11.72
CA CYS A 233 -21.04 -32.54 -13.08
C CYS A 233 -22.38 -32.22 -13.74
N SER A 234 -23.41 -31.91 -12.96
CA SER A 234 -24.71 -31.50 -13.46
C SER A 234 -24.64 -30.09 -14.06
N ARG A 235 -25.23 -29.93 -15.25
CA ARG A 235 -25.42 -28.61 -15.88
C ARG A 235 -26.45 -27.75 -15.14
N PHE A 236 -27.31 -28.39 -14.35
CA PHE A 236 -28.31 -27.74 -13.52
C PHE A 236 -27.84 -27.84 -12.07
N ASN A 237 -27.66 -26.70 -11.38
CA ASN A 237 -27.35 -26.70 -9.95
C ASN A 237 -28.53 -27.34 -9.22
N LEU A 238 -28.39 -28.62 -8.87
CA LEU A 238 -29.32 -29.38 -8.04
C LEU A 238 -29.24 -28.92 -6.57
#